data_AF-A0A0C4Y1Y0-F1
#
_entry.id   AF-A0A0C4Y1Y0-F1
#
_cell.length_a   1.000
_cell.length_b   1.000
_cell.length_c   1.000
_cell.angle_alpha   90.00
_cell.angle_beta   90.00
_cell.angle_gamma   90.00
#
_symmetry.space_group_name_H-M   'P 1'
#
loop_
_entity.id
_entity.type
_entity.pdbx_description
1 polymer ?
#
loop_
_entity_poly.entity_id
_entity_poly.type
_entity_poly.pdbx_seq_one_letter_code
_entity_poly.pdbx_strand_id
1 'polypeptide(L)'
;MKHEITIAIDEHQLAQHSDESLATLWYVAQANPAPFGDPAACHLAEQIGREIICRWLRMTPAPLWNWQGSHVQHASFHAARENAARYLKLRDAPVDQLGTAGVPCIAVPSGLQSGDYVSGKEADAAVDSITRPAEHGRPQ
;
A
#
# COMPACT_ATOMS: atom_id res chain seq x y z
N MET A 1 -52.27 8.82 -33.61
CA MET A 1 -52.25 7.45 -33.08
C MET A 1 -51.58 7.46 -31.72
N LYS A 2 -52.06 6.66 -30.76
CA LYS A 2 -51.47 6.54 -29.42
C LYS A 2 -50.87 5.14 -29.29
N HIS A 3 -49.64 5.06 -28.79
CA HIS A 3 -48.97 3.81 -28.43
C HIS A 3 -48.55 3.91 -26.96
N GLU A 4 -48.70 2.83 -26.22
CA GLU A 4 -48.40 2.75 -24.79
C GLU A 4 -47.48 1.56 -24.57
N ILE A 5 -46.41 1.78 -23.80
CA ILE A 5 -45.39 0.78 -23.50
C ILE A 5 -45.26 0.72 -21.98
N THR A 6 -45.41 -0.46 -21.41
CA THR A 6 -45.20 -0.70 -19.97
C THR A 6 -43.81 -1.29 -19.77
N ILE A 7 -43.03 -0.68 -18.88
CA ILE A 7 -41.69 -1.14 -18.51
C ILE A 7 -41.76 -1.66 -17.08
N ALA A 8 -41.47 -2.95 -16.90
CA ALA A 8 -41.36 -3.57 -15.59
C ALA A 8 -39.89 -3.64 -15.18
N ILE A 9 -39.59 -3.23 -13.95
CA ILE A 9 -38.22 -3.23 -13.40
C ILE A 9 -38.21 -4.11 -12.16
N ASP A 10 -37.34 -5.12 -12.12
CA ASP A 10 -37.08 -5.93 -10.93
C ASP A 10 -35.81 -5.43 -10.24
N GLU A 11 -35.98 -4.77 -9.09
CA GLU A 11 -34.89 -4.20 -8.28
C GLU A 11 -33.90 -5.27 -7.79
N HIS A 12 -34.30 -6.54 -7.69
CA HIS A 12 -33.43 -7.62 -7.23
C HIS A 12 -32.53 -8.18 -8.34
N GLN A 13 -32.75 -7.80 -9.60
CA GLN A 13 -32.02 -8.31 -10.75
C GLN A 13 -31.18 -7.24 -11.46
N LEU A 14 -31.00 -6.07 -10.86
CA LEU A 14 -30.18 -4.97 -11.42
C LEU A 14 -28.76 -5.40 -11.81
N ALA A 15 -28.16 -6.32 -11.04
CA ALA A 15 -26.83 -6.87 -11.32
C ALA A 15 -26.74 -7.67 -12.64
N GLN A 16 -27.87 -8.13 -13.19
CA GLN A 16 -27.91 -8.94 -14.42
C GLN A 16 -28.07 -8.09 -15.69
N HIS A 17 -28.48 -6.83 -15.54
CA HIS A 17 -28.62 -5.91 -16.68
C HIS A 17 -27.24 -5.48 -17.21
N SER A 18 -27.15 -5.25 -18.52
CA SER A 18 -25.99 -4.57 -19.12
C SER A 18 -25.92 -3.11 -18.66
N ASP A 19 -24.77 -2.45 -18.86
CA ASP A 19 -24.60 -1.04 -18.47
C ASP A 19 -25.53 -0.11 -19.28
N GLU A 20 -25.75 -0.39 -20.57
CA GLU A 20 -26.70 0.36 -21.42
C GLU A 20 -28.15 0.14 -20.96
N SER A 21 -28.47 -1.09 -20.54
CA SER A 21 -29.78 -1.42 -20.01
C SER A 21 -30.03 -0.67 -18.70
N LEU A 22 -29.05 -0.66 -17.78
CA LEU A 22 -29.14 0.09 -16.53
C LEU A 22 -29.27 1.60 -16.75
N ALA A 23 -28.49 2.17 -17.67
CA ALA A 23 -28.62 3.58 -18.02
C ALA A 23 -30.03 3.92 -18.54
N THR A 24 -30.57 3.06 -19.41
CA THR A 24 -31.94 3.22 -19.93
C THR A 24 -32.97 3.13 -18.81
N LEU A 25 -32.85 2.12 -17.93
CA LEU A 25 -33.73 1.96 -16.77
C LEU A 25 -33.65 3.15 -15.80
N TRP A 26 -32.47 3.73 -15.63
CA TRP A 26 -32.29 4.92 -14.79
C TRP A 26 -33.00 6.15 -15.36
N TYR A 27 -32.96 6.34 -16.69
CA TYR A 27 -33.75 7.38 -17.35
C TYR A 27 -35.25 7.15 -17.21
N VAL A 28 -35.71 5.91 -17.40
CA VAL A 28 -37.12 5.54 -17.25
C VAL A 28 -37.60 5.77 -15.80
N ALA A 29 -36.80 5.39 -14.81
CA ALA A 29 -37.13 5.57 -13.40
C ALA A 29 -37.25 7.05 -13.01
N GLN A 30 -36.41 7.93 -13.56
CA GLN A 30 -36.51 9.38 -13.35
C GLN A 30 -37.69 10.01 -14.10
N ALA A 31 -38.13 9.42 -15.21
CA ALA A 31 -39.31 9.83 -15.96
C ALA A 31 -40.61 9.18 -15.44
N ASN A 32 -40.57 8.55 -14.26
CA ASN A 32 -41.75 7.93 -13.65
C ASN A 32 -42.85 8.99 -13.43
N PRO A 33 -44.11 8.75 -13.87
CA PRO A 33 -45.21 9.71 -13.75
C PRO A 33 -45.73 9.90 -12.32
N ALA A 34 -45.17 9.22 -11.32
CA ALA A 34 -45.52 9.41 -9.91
C ALA A 34 -45.32 10.86 -9.45
N PRO A 35 -46.06 11.32 -8.43
CA PRO A 35 -45.87 12.65 -7.86
C PRO A 35 -44.43 12.88 -7.39
N PHE A 36 -43.99 14.14 -7.46
CA PHE A 36 -42.67 14.51 -6.93
C PHE A 36 -42.54 14.10 -5.46
N GLY A 37 -41.42 13.45 -5.13
CA GLY A 37 -41.14 12.97 -3.77
C GLY A 37 -41.83 11.65 -3.42
N ASP A 38 -42.45 10.95 -4.39
CA ASP A 38 -42.94 9.59 -4.17
C ASP A 38 -41.79 8.67 -3.69
N PRO A 39 -41.92 8.06 -2.50
CA PRO A 39 -40.83 7.28 -1.92
C PRO A 39 -40.41 6.07 -2.77
N ALA A 40 -41.35 5.40 -3.44
CA ALA A 40 -41.06 4.22 -4.23
C ALA A 40 -40.32 4.58 -5.53
N ALA A 41 -40.76 5.63 -6.23
CA ALA A 41 -40.09 6.12 -7.42
C ALA A 41 -38.68 6.65 -7.10
N CYS A 42 -38.52 7.39 -5.99
CA CYS A 42 -37.20 7.84 -5.53
C CYS A 42 -36.29 6.66 -5.17
N HIS A 43 -36.79 5.66 -4.45
CA HIS A 43 -36.03 4.47 -4.09
C HIS A 43 -35.55 3.69 -5.33
N LEU A 44 -36.44 3.47 -6.30
CA LEU A 44 -36.10 2.78 -7.55
C LEU A 44 -34.97 3.49 -8.30
N ALA A 45 -35.08 4.82 -8.47
CA ALA A 45 -34.06 5.62 -9.13
C ALA A 45 -32.72 5.59 -8.38
N GLU A 46 -32.75 5.58 -7.05
CA GLU A 46 -31.57 5.45 -6.19
C GLU A 46 -30.89 4.08 -6.36
N GLN A 47 -31.64 2.98 -6.32
CA GLN A 47 -31.10 1.62 -6.44
C GLN A 47 -30.37 1.43 -7.78
N ILE A 48 -30.97 1.88 -8.87
CA ILE A 48 -30.36 1.81 -10.20
C ILE A 48 -29.10 2.70 -10.27
N GLY A 49 -29.18 3.94 -9.79
CA GLY A 49 -28.04 4.85 -9.77
C GLY A 49 -26.87 4.33 -8.93
N ARG A 50 -27.17 3.72 -7.78
CA ARG A 50 -26.18 3.08 -6.91
C ARG A 50 -25.45 1.94 -7.61
N GLU A 51 -26.17 1.06 -8.31
CA GLU A 51 -25.56 -0.03 -9.06
C GLU A 51 -24.62 0.50 -10.16
N ILE A 52 -25.03 1.55 -10.89
CA ILE A 52 -24.18 2.22 -11.90
C ILE A 52 -22.88 2.75 -11.25
N ILE A 53 -23.00 3.47 -10.12
CA ILE A 53 -21.82 4.01 -9.40
C ILE A 53 -20.92 2.88 -8.91
N CYS A 54 -21.49 1.81 -8.33
CA CYS A 54 -20.74 0.66 -7.87
C CYS A 54 -19.95 -0.02 -9.00
N ARG A 55 -20.57 -0.19 -10.18
CA ARG A 55 -19.88 -0.75 -11.36
C ARG A 55 -18.77 0.16 -11.86
N TRP A 56 -19.05 1.46 -11.96
CA TRP A 56 -18.05 2.43 -12.37
C TRP A 56 -16.84 2.45 -11.42
N LEU A 57 -17.08 2.40 -10.10
CA LEU A 57 -16.01 2.34 -9.10
C LEU A 57 -15.19 1.04 -9.18
N ARG A 58 -15.80 -0.11 -9.49
CA ARG A 58 -15.06 -1.37 -9.70
C ARG A 58 -14.12 -1.30 -10.90
N MET A 59 -14.52 -0.61 -11.95
CA MET A 59 -13.75 -0.47 -13.19
C MET A 59 -12.72 0.66 -13.14
N THR A 60 -12.81 1.53 -12.13
CA THR A 60 -11.91 2.67 -11.96
C THR A 60 -10.86 2.33 -10.92
N PRO A 61 -9.62 1.95 -11.30
CA PRO A 61 -8.55 1.77 -10.32
C PRO A 61 -8.30 3.10 -9.61
N ALA A 62 -8.62 3.18 -8.32
CA ALA A 62 -8.41 4.38 -7.53
C ALA A 62 -6.91 4.74 -7.55
N PRO A 63 -6.49 5.86 -8.17
CA PRO A 63 -5.08 6.19 -8.29
C PRO A 63 -4.40 6.40 -6.94
N LEU A 64 -5.18 6.63 -5.87
CA LEU A 64 -4.69 6.86 -4.51
C LEU A 64 -3.73 5.77 -4.00
N TRP A 65 -3.91 4.52 -4.41
CA TRP A 65 -2.99 3.43 -4.05
C TRP A 65 -1.58 3.66 -4.62
N ASN A 66 -1.49 4.15 -5.86
CA ASN A 66 -0.23 4.38 -6.55
C ASN A 66 0.59 5.51 -5.91
N TRP A 67 -0.08 6.50 -5.31
CA TRP A 67 0.57 7.64 -4.68
C TRP A 67 0.91 7.38 -3.21
N GLN A 68 -0.02 6.82 -2.42
CA GLN A 68 0.21 6.63 -0.99
C GLN A 68 1.13 5.44 -0.68
N GLY A 69 1.02 4.33 -1.43
CA GLY A 69 1.88 3.16 -1.24
C GLY A 69 3.34 3.43 -1.66
N SER A 70 3.54 4.25 -2.70
CA SER A 70 4.86 4.59 -3.22
C SER A 70 5.67 5.49 -2.27
N HIS A 71 5.01 6.40 -1.55
CA HIS A 71 5.70 7.33 -0.65
C HIS A 71 6.35 6.64 0.56
N VAL A 72 5.68 5.65 1.15
CA VAL A 72 6.22 4.89 2.30
C VAL A 72 7.43 4.06 1.88
N GLN A 73 7.36 3.44 0.70
CA GLN A 73 8.49 2.70 0.14
C GLN A 73 9.64 3.64 -0.18
N HIS A 74 9.38 4.76 -0.85
CA HIS A 74 10.40 5.74 -1.22
C HIS A 74 11.13 6.32 0.01
N ALA A 75 10.40 6.70 1.06
CA ALA A 75 11.00 7.18 2.31
C ALA A 75 11.88 6.11 2.98
N SER A 76 11.43 4.86 3.01
CA SER A 76 12.19 3.74 3.59
C SER A 76 13.45 3.42 2.79
N PHE A 77 13.38 3.47 1.45
CA PHE A 77 14.54 3.29 0.57
C PHE A 77 15.57 4.41 0.73
N HIS A 78 15.14 5.67 0.82
CA HIS A 78 16.06 6.79 1.06
C HIS A 78 16.75 6.68 2.41
N ALA A 79 16.00 6.38 3.47
CA ALA A 79 16.56 6.16 4.81
C ALA A 79 17.54 4.99 4.84
N ALA A 80 17.20 3.86 4.21
CA ALA A 80 18.09 2.70 4.11
C ALA A 80 19.37 3.03 3.33
N ARG A 81 19.27 3.77 2.23
CA ARG A 81 20.42 4.18 1.43
C ARG A 81 21.33 5.15 2.18
N GLU A 82 20.76 6.10 2.91
CA GLU A 82 21.53 7.04 3.73
C GLU A 82 22.22 6.32 4.90
N ASN A 83 21.52 5.42 5.58
CA ASN A 83 22.11 4.60 6.64
C ASN A 83 23.24 3.71 6.12
N ALA A 84 23.08 3.09 4.94
CA ALA A 84 24.15 2.31 4.31
C ALA A 84 25.37 3.18 3.98
N ALA A 85 25.17 4.39 3.44
CA ALA A 85 26.26 5.32 3.16
C ALA A 85 27.00 5.76 4.43
N ARG A 86 26.26 6.04 5.52
CA ARG A 86 26.85 6.36 6.83
C ARG A 86 27.65 5.18 7.38
N TYR A 87 27.11 3.97 7.27
CA TYR A 87 27.79 2.76 7.71
C TYR A 87 29.12 2.56 6.97
N LEU A 88 29.14 2.64 5.63
CA LEU A 88 30.37 2.52 4.86
C LEU A 88 31.42 3.56 5.26
N LYS A 89 31.00 4.79 5.53
CA LYS A 89 31.89 5.87 5.98
C LYS A 89 32.54 5.58 7.34
N LEU A 90 31.81 4.93 8.24
CA LEU A 90 32.30 4.50 9.56
C LEU A 90 33.16 3.24 9.45
N ARG A 91 32.73 2.28 8.63
CA ARG A 91 33.38 0.98 8.41
C ARG A 91 34.75 1.14 7.77
N ASP A 92 34.86 2.01 6.78
CA ASP A 92 36.07 2.19 5.98
C ASP A 92 37.02 3.26 6.57
N ALA A 93 36.83 3.66 7.83
CA ALA A 93 37.76 4.52 8.55
C ALA A 93 39.15 3.84 8.63
N PRO A 94 40.25 4.58 8.39
CA PRO A 94 41.59 4.02 8.47
C PRO A 94 41.90 3.45 9.85
N VAL A 95 42.44 2.22 9.90
CA VAL A 95 42.72 1.49 11.15
C VAL A 95 43.69 2.26 12.05
N ASP A 96 44.66 2.95 11.46
CA ASP A 96 45.64 3.80 12.13
C ASP A 96 45.05 5.07 12.74
N GLN A 97 43.82 5.43 12.38
CA GLN A 97 43.12 6.63 12.87
C GLN A 97 42.00 6.31 13.86
N LEU A 98 41.76 5.03 14.16
CA LEU A 98 40.76 4.61 15.14
C LEU A 98 41.08 5.19 16.53
N GLY A 99 40.07 5.77 17.17
CA GLY A 99 40.21 6.44 18.47
C GLY A 99 40.83 7.84 18.42
N THR A 100 41.18 8.36 17.23
CA THR A 100 41.61 9.75 17.08
C THR A 100 40.41 10.69 17.24
N ALA A 101 40.57 11.74 18.05
CA ALA A 101 39.52 12.73 18.28
C ALA A 101 39.04 13.33 16.93
N GLY A 102 37.72 13.28 16.69
CA GLY A 102 37.10 13.79 15.47
C GLY A 102 37.02 12.78 14.31
N VAL A 103 37.66 11.61 14.42
CA VAL A 103 37.51 10.52 13.45
C VAL A 103 36.33 9.64 13.87
N PRO A 104 35.29 9.51 13.04
CA PRO A 104 34.12 8.73 13.38
C PRO A 104 34.45 7.24 13.29
N CYS A 105 34.06 6.47 14.30
CA CYS A 105 34.41 5.06 14.46
C CYS A 105 33.24 4.26 15.05
N ILE A 106 33.29 2.93 14.91
CA ILE A 106 32.32 2.00 15.48
C ILE A 106 32.94 1.41 16.75
N ALA A 107 32.22 1.50 17.87
CA ALA A 107 32.55 0.79 19.10
C ALA A 107 31.53 -0.33 19.31
N VAL A 108 32.00 -1.55 19.59
CA VAL A 108 31.11 -2.70 19.81
C VAL A 108 30.96 -2.90 21.32
N PRO A 109 29.73 -2.83 21.88
CA PRO A 109 29.50 -2.92 23.31
C PRO A 109 29.57 -4.35 23.87
N SER A 110 29.69 -5.36 23.00
CA SER A 110 29.77 -6.77 23.39
C SER A 110 30.53 -7.59 22.34
N GLY A 111 31.56 -8.32 22.75
CA GLY A 111 32.44 -9.11 21.87
C GLY A 111 33.84 -9.26 22.47
N LEU A 112 34.73 -10.00 21.79
CA LEU A 112 36.10 -10.24 22.27
C LEU A 112 36.92 -8.95 22.49
N GLN A 113 36.56 -7.87 21.80
CA GLN A 113 37.17 -6.53 21.86
C GLN A 113 36.19 -5.46 22.40
N SER A 114 35.27 -5.87 23.28
CA SER A 114 34.28 -4.94 23.85
C SER A 114 34.95 -3.81 24.64
N GLY A 115 34.67 -2.56 24.27
CA GLY A 115 35.28 -1.37 24.88
C GLY A 115 36.43 -0.75 24.09
N ASP A 116 36.90 -1.42 23.03
CA ASP A 116 37.93 -0.91 22.11
C ASP A 116 37.32 -0.34 20.81
N TYR A 117 38.07 0.52 20.14
CA TYR A 117 37.76 0.94 18.77
C TYR A 117 38.16 -0.17 17.81
N VAL A 118 37.19 -0.71 17.06
CA VAL A 118 37.42 -1.84 16.15
C VAL A 118 37.42 -1.38 14.70
N SER A 119 38.09 -2.14 13.84
CA SER A 119 38.01 -1.93 12.39
C SER A 119 36.62 -2.30 11.85
N GLY A 120 36.27 -1.77 10.68
CA GLY A 120 35.01 -2.12 10.04
C GLY A 120 34.83 -3.62 9.76
N LYS A 121 35.92 -4.35 9.47
CA LYS A 121 35.87 -5.81 9.28
C LYS A 121 35.53 -6.56 10.57
N GLU A 122 36.07 -6.09 11.69
CA GLU A 122 35.78 -6.66 13.01
C GLU A 122 34.36 -6.33 13.45
N ALA A 123 33.87 -5.12 13.14
CA ALA A 123 32.47 -4.74 13.35
C ALA A 123 31.50 -5.61 12.54
N ASP A 124 31.77 -5.85 11.24
CA ASP A 124 30.99 -6.76 10.38
C ASP A 124 30.96 -8.18 10.99
N ALA A 125 32.12 -8.71 11.39
CA ALA A 125 32.23 -10.04 11.98
C ALA A 125 31.46 -10.16 13.31
N ALA A 126 31.48 -9.12 14.14
CA ALA A 126 30.72 -9.09 15.39
C ALA A 126 29.21 -9.10 15.13
N VAL A 127 28.71 -8.30 14.19
CA VAL A 127 27.28 -8.28 13.82
C VAL A 127 26.84 -9.62 13.22
N ASP A 128 27.65 -10.21 12.34
CA ASP A 128 27.39 -11.52 11.74
C ASP A 128 27.28 -12.63 12.78
N SER A 129 28.09 -12.56 13.85
CA SER A 129 28.06 -13.54 14.94
C SER A 129 26.76 -13.51 15.75
N ILE A 130 26.05 -12.37 15.75
CA ILE A 130 24.79 -12.17 16.49
C ILE A 130 23.58 -12.48 15.60
N THR A 131 23.69 -12.21 14.30
CA THR A 131 22.56 -12.32 13.36
C THR A 131 22.47 -13.67 12.67
N ARG A 132 23.57 -14.43 12.57
CA ARG A 132 23.51 -15.82 12.10
C ARG A 132 23.11 -16.74 13.26
N PRO A 133 22.04 -17.54 13.14
CA PRO A 133 21.74 -18.56 14.14
C PRO A 133 22.93 -19.52 14.24
N ALA A 134 23.41 -19.77 15.46
CA ALA A 134 24.46 -20.75 15.71
C ALA A 134 24.03 -22.09 15.14
N GLU A 135 24.65 -22.52 14.04
CA GLU A 135 24.50 -23.87 13.52
C GLU A 135 24.96 -24.84 14.62
N HIS A 136 24.01 -25.35 15.38
CA HIS A 136 24.24 -26.41 16.34
C HIS A 136 24.65 -27.64 15.55
N GLY A 137 25.95 -27.91 15.55
CA GLY A 137 26.51 -29.16 15.05
C GLY A 137 25.77 -30.33 15.68
N ARG A 138 25.13 -31.15 14.84
CA ARG A 138 24.70 -32.48 15.27
C ARG A 138 25.95 -33.32 15.47
N PRO A 139 26.14 -33.98 16.63
CA PRO A 139 27.14 -35.03 16.73
C PRO A 139 26.74 -36.20 15.82
N GLN A 140 27.73 -36.77 15.15
CA GLN A 140 27.60 -38.02 14.38
C GLN A 140 27.43 -39.22 15.30
#